data_AF-W1YME7-F1
#
_entry.id   AF-W1YME7-F1
#
_cell.length_a   1.000
_cell.length_b   1.000
_cell.length_c   1.000
_cell.angle_alpha   90.00
_cell.angle_beta   90.00
_cell.angle_gamma   90.00
#
_symmetry.space_group_name_H-M   'P 1'
#
loop_
_entity.id
_entity.type
_entity.pdbx_description
1 polymer ?
#
loop_
_entity_poly.entity_id
_entity_poly.type
_entity_poly.pdbx_seq_one_letter_code
_entity_poly.pdbx_strand_id
1 'polypeptide(L)'
;FTYSQEEGTPAGAREDQVPEEVKDERYHILMSIQAAISEENNRDLEGTVDYAMVEEIEDGENGTLLAKGRLKSQAPDVDGNMYIEDCGEEVQPGDILKVQVEQGFAYDVVATVVE
;
A
#
# COMPACT_ATOMS: atom_id res chain seq x y z
N PHE A 1 10.41 7.84 9.15
CA PHE A 1 10.47 9.31 9.32
C PHE A 1 11.84 9.71 9.84
N THR A 2 12.29 10.94 9.57
CA THR A 2 13.51 11.51 10.17
C THR A 2 13.21 12.13 11.53
N TYR A 3 14.23 12.30 12.37
CA TYR A 3 14.07 12.95 13.68
C TYR A 3 13.99 14.49 13.51
N SER A 4 12.89 15.08 13.99
CA SER A 4 12.72 16.55 14.15
C SER A 4 13.16 16.97 15.55
N GLN A 5 14.04 17.97 15.63
CA GLN A 5 14.51 18.51 16.89
C GLN A 5 13.49 19.50 17.47
N GLU A 6 12.80 19.08 18.52
CA GLU A 6 11.78 19.90 19.19
C GLU A 6 12.30 20.50 20.49
N GLU A 7 12.10 21.81 20.66
CA GLU A 7 12.52 22.55 21.86
C GLU A 7 11.76 22.04 23.11
N GLY A 8 12.45 22.02 24.26
CA GLY A 8 11.87 21.54 25.52
C GLY A 8 11.76 20.02 25.66
N THR A 9 12.14 19.26 24.64
CA THR A 9 12.21 17.78 24.73
C THR A 9 13.57 17.30 25.21
N PRO A 10 13.65 16.18 25.96
CA PRO A 10 14.94 15.59 26.36
C PRO A 10 15.83 15.23 25.16
N ALA A 11 15.22 14.79 24.05
CA ALA A 11 15.94 14.48 22.82
C ALA A 11 16.49 15.75 22.15
N GLY A 12 15.74 16.86 22.19
CA GLY A 12 16.14 18.13 21.61
C GLY A 12 17.29 18.83 22.34
N ALA A 13 17.53 18.50 23.61
CA ALA A 13 18.66 19.00 24.39
C ALA A 13 19.96 18.19 24.20
N ARG A 14 19.95 17.09 23.44
CA ARG A 14 21.16 16.28 23.22
C ARG A 14 22.13 16.99 22.28
N GLU A 15 23.41 17.01 22.63
CA GLU A 15 24.46 17.69 21.85
C GLU A 15 24.93 16.89 20.62
N ASP A 16 24.72 15.58 20.59
CA ASP A 16 25.16 14.65 19.54
C ASP A 16 24.13 14.49 18.41
N GLN A 17 23.51 15.60 17.98
CA GLN A 17 22.64 15.62 16.81
C GLN A 17 23.45 15.36 15.54
N VAL A 18 22.86 14.62 14.59
CA VAL A 18 23.45 14.43 13.26
C VAL A 18 22.92 15.50 12.29
N PRO A 19 23.72 15.91 11.29
CA PRO A 19 23.28 16.81 10.23
C PRO A 19 22.05 16.26 9.49
N GLU A 20 21.21 17.15 8.97
CA GLU A 20 19.97 16.76 8.26
C GLU A 20 20.24 15.86 7.06
N GLU A 21 21.29 16.15 6.28
CA GLU A 21 21.72 15.34 5.14
C GLU A 21 21.98 13.86 5.52
N VAL A 22 22.55 13.61 6.71
CA VAL A 22 22.78 12.24 7.22
C VAL A 22 21.46 11.56 7.60
N LYS A 23 20.48 12.32 8.11
CA LYS A 23 19.15 11.78 8.43
C LYS A 23 18.41 11.40 7.15
N ASP A 24 18.43 12.27 6.15
CA ASP A 24 17.79 12.06 4.86
C ASP A 24 18.41 10.88 4.12
N GLU A 25 19.74 10.78 4.08
CA GLU A 25 20.46 9.64 3.49
C GLU A 25 20.01 8.33 4.16
N ARG A 26 20.02 8.26 5.49
CA ARG A 26 19.59 7.06 6.23
C ARG A 26 18.12 6.74 6.02
N TYR A 27 17.26 7.76 5.98
CA TYR A 27 15.84 7.59 5.73
C TYR A 27 15.61 6.97 4.35
N HIS A 28 16.22 7.52 3.30
CA HIS A 28 16.07 6.99 1.94
C HIS A 28 16.63 5.57 1.79
N ILE A 29 17.80 5.28 2.39
CA ILE A 29 18.36 3.92 2.41
C ILE A 29 17.39 2.95 3.08
N LEU A 30 16.89 3.29 4.28
CA LEU A 30 15.98 2.43 5.02
C LEU A 30 14.65 2.23 4.28
N MET A 31 14.07 3.30 3.73
CA MET A 31 12.83 3.22 2.96
C MET A 31 13.00 2.39 1.69
N SER A 32 14.14 2.48 1.00
CA SER A 32 14.43 1.63 -0.15
C SER A 32 14.51 0.15 0.22
N ILE A 33 15.13 -0.19 1.35
CA ILE A 33 15.19 -1.57 1.84
C ILE A 33 13.79 -2.06 2.22
N GLN A 34 13.04 -1.23 2.95
CA GLN A 34 11.69 -1.60 3.38
C GLN A 34 10.74 -1.78 2.19
N ALA A 35 10.82 -0.93 1.16
CA ALA A 35 10.00 -1.05 -0.04
C ALA A 35 10.20 -2.42 -0.73
N ALA A 36 11.45 -2.89 -0.82
CA ALA A 36 11.75 -4.20 -1.39
C ALA A 36 11.18 -5.36 -0.55
N ILE A 37 11.26 -5.27 0.78
CA ILE A 37 10.64 -6.25 1.70
C ILE A 37 9.12 -6.24 1.57
N SER A 38 8.53 -5.05 1.43
CA SER A 38 7.10 -4.88 1.27
C SER A 38 6.60 -5.48 -0.06
N GLU A 39 7.37 -5.29 -1.13
CA GLU A 39 7.11 -5.93 -2.42
C GLU A 39 7.21 -7.47 -2.33
N GLU A 40 8.21 -8.00 -1.64
CA GLU A 40 8.34 -9.44 -1.39
C GLU A 40 7.12 -10.00 -0.63
N ASN A 41 6.70 -9.34 0.44
CA ASN A 41 5.51 -9.76 1.20
C ASN A 41 4.23 -9.73 0.35
N ASN A 42 4.06 -8.71 -0.50
CA ASN A 42 2.91 -8.63 -1.40
C ASN A 42 2.99 -9.69 -2.51
N ARG A 43 4.18 -10.02 -3.01
CA ARG A 43 4.39 -11.13 -3.95
C ARG A 43 4.09 -12.49 -3.34
N ASP A 44 4.37 -12.68 -2.06
CA ASP A 44 4.02 -13.91 -1.34
C ASP A 44 2.49 -14.12 -1.24
N LEU A 45 1.68 -13.08 -1.49
CA LEU A 45 0.22 -13.19 -1.59
C LEU A 45 -0.25 -13.67 -2.97
N GLU A 46 0.59 -13.62 -4.01
CA GLU A 46 0.20 -14.01 -5.37
C GLU A 46 -0.32 -15.46 -5.40
N GLY A 47 -1.47 -15.67 -6.03
CA GLY A 47 -2.19 -16.94 -6.09
C GLY A 47 -2.97 -17.30 -4.82
N THR A 48 -2.93 -16.48 -3.76
CA THR A 48 -3.77 -16.66 -2.57
C THR A 48 -5.13 -15.99 -2.75
N VAL A 49 -6.15 -16.55 -2.09
CA VAL A 49 -7.51 -15.99 -2.08
C VAL A 49 -7.74 -15.21 -0.78
N ASP A 50 -8.22 -13.97 -0.91
CA ASP A 50 -8.58 -13.11 0.21
C ASP A 50 -9.93 -12.40 -0.01
N TYR A 51 -10.41 -11.68 0.99
CA TYR A 51 -11.55 -10.77 0.91
C TYR A 51 -11.10 -9.34 0.65
N ALA A 52 -11.74 -8.72 -0.33
CA ALA A 52 -11.53 -7.34 -0.75
C ALA A 52 -12.80 -6.52 -0.50
N MET A 53 -12.64 -5.33 0.07
CA MET A 53 -13.69 -4.30 0.10
C MET A 53 -13.48 -3.34 -1.08
N VAL A 54 -14.49 -3.17 -1.91
CA VAL A 54 -14.49 -2.18 -3.01
C VAL A 54 -14.87 -0.81 -2.45
N GLU A 55 -14.10 0.22 -2.78
CA GLU A 55 -14.32 1.58 -2.26
C GLU A 55 -14.66 2.57 -3.38
N GLU A 56 -14.05 2.41 -4.56
CA GLU A 56 -14.20 3.31 -5.70
C GLU A 56 -14.27 2.50 -7.00
N ILE A 57 -15.07 2.99 -7.96
CA ILE A 57 -15.10 2.51 -9.35
C ILE A 57 -14.70 3.67 -10.25
N GLU A 58 -13.72 3.41 -11.12
CA GLU A 58 -13.16 4.37 -12.06
C GLU A 58 -13.19 3.82 -13.49
N ASP A 59 -13.08 4.71 -14.48
CA ASP A 59 -12.91 4.30 -15.88
C ASP A 59 -11.52 3.67 -16.06
N GLY A 60 -11.49 2.42 -16.54
CA GLY A 60 -10.27 1.68 -16.87
C GLY A 60 -9.80 1.88 -18.31
N GLU A 61 -8.78 1.14 -18.72
CA GLU A 61 -8.30 1.15 -20.09
C GLU A 61 -9.26 0.40 -21.05
N ASN A 62 -9.28 0.80 -22.33
CA ASN A 62 -10.08 0.12 -23.36
C ASN A 62 -11.60 0.03 -23.07
N GLY A 63 -12.13 0.95 -22.24
CA GLY A 63 -13.54 0.99 -21.88
C GLY A 63 -13.95 -0.04 -20.83
N THR A 64 -12.99 -0.60 -20.09
CA THR A 64 -13.26 -1.42 -18.92
C THR A 64 -13.52 -0.55 -17.69
N LEU A 65 -13.95 -1.18 -16.59
CA LEU A 65 -14.06 -0.54 -15.29
C LEU A 65 -12.92 -1.02 -14.38
N LEU A 66 -12.36 -0.10 -13.61
CA LEU A 66 -11.35 -0.37 -12.60
C LEU A 66 -11.99 -0.23 -11.21
N ALA A 67 -11.96 -1.30 -10.42
CA ALA A 67 -12.31 -1.20 -9.01
C ALA A 67 -11.06 -0.95 -8.18
N LYS A 68 -11.13 0.04 -7.30
CA LYS A 68 -10.12 0.32 -6.28
C LYS A 68 -10.71 0.06 -4.91
N GLY A 69 -9.92 -0.56 -4.05
CA GLY A 69 -10.35 -0.92 -2.71
C GLY A 69 -9.18 -1.41 -1.87
N ARG A 70 -9.47 -2.30 -0.93
CA ARG A 70 -8.49 -2.81 0.02
C ARG A 70 -8.70 -4.29 0.32
N LEU A 71 -7.60 -5.03 0.45
CA LEU A 71 -7.62 -6.34 1.10
C LEU A 71 -7.92 -6.18 2.60
N LYS A 72 -8.35 -7.25 3.26
CA LYS A 72 -8.58 -7.26 4.72
C LYS A 72 -7.36 -6.81 5.55
N SER A 73 -6.15 -6.95 4.99
CA SER A 73 -4.87 -6.63 5.62
C SER A 73 -4.50 -5.14 5.54
N GLN A 74 -5.16 -4.38 4.66
CA GLN A 74 -4.83 -2.98 4.38
C GLN A 74 -5.75 -2.04 5.15
N ALA A 75 -5.20 -1.15 5.96
CA ALA A 75 -5.92 -0.10 6.66
C ALA A 75 -6.29 1.07 5.70
N PRO A 76 -7.45 1.73 5.92
CA PRO A 76 -7.83 2.89 5.11
C PRO A 76 -6.84 4.05 5.32
N ASP A 77 -6.60 4.83 4.27
CA ASP A 77 -5.78 6.06 4.23
C ASP A 77 -4.29 5.93 4.57
N VAL A 78 -3.84 4.77 5.07
CA VAL A 78 -2.50 4.57 5.62
C VAL A 78 -1.69 3.54 4.85
N ASP A 79 -2.32 2.41 4.49
CA ASP A 79 -1.66 1.33 3.74
C ASP A 79 -1.92 1.49 2.23
N GLY A 80 -1.33 0.59 1.44
CA GLY A 80 -1.59 0.53 0.00
C GLY A 80 -2.99 0.03 -0.33
N ASN A 81 -3.30 0.04 -1.63
CA ASN A 81 -4.61 -0.32 -2.17
C ASN A 81 -4.58 -1.68 -2.86
N MET A 82 -5.76 -2.16 -3.18
CA MET A 82 -6.01 -3.28 -4.06
C MET A 82 -6.78 -2.79 -5.28
N TYR A 83 -6.42 -3.32 -6.45
CA TYR A 83 -7.04 -2.99 -7.73
C TYR A 83 -7.58 -4.25 -8.41
N ILE A 84 -8.79 -4.15 -8.96
CA ILE A 84 -9.39 -5.18 -9.84
C ILE A 84 -9.60 -4.55 -11.20
N GLU A 85 -8.77 -4.94 -12.16
CA GLU A 85 -8.90 -4.54 -13.55
C GLU A 85 -10.08 -5.28 -14.19
N ASP A 86 -10.83 -4.57 -15.05
CA ASP A 86 -12.02 -5.11 -15.73
C ASP A 86 -13.00 -5.78 -14.76
N CYS A 87 -13.38 -5.05 -13.71
CA CYS A 87 -14.21 -5.58 -12.62
C CYS A 87 -15.67 -5.87 -13.05
N GLY A 88 -16.08 -5.47 -14.25
CA GLY A 88 -17.44 -5.58 -14.75
C GLY A 88 -18.41 -4.54 -14.15
N GLU A 89 -19.59 -4.44 -14.75
CA GLU A 89 -20.60 -3.42 -14.41
C GLU A 89 -21.40 -3.73 -13.13
N GLU A 90 -21.35 -4.98 -12.65
CA GLU A 90 -22.11 -5.40 -11.46
C GLU A 90 -21.41 -5.05 -10.15
N VAL A 91 -20.10 -4.79 -10.17
CA VAL A 91 -19.31 -4.47 -8.97
C VAL A 91 -19.55 -3.01 -8.55
N GLN A 92 -19.82 -2.81 -7.27
CA GLN A 92 -20.16 -1.50 -6.70
C GLN A 92 -19.35 -1.17 -5.44
N PRO A 93 -19.15 0.13 -5.14
CA PRO A 93 -18.59 0.55 -3.85
C PRO A 93 -19.39 -0.03 -2.66
N GLY A 94 -18.67 -0.59 -1.70
CA GLY A 94 -19.24 -1.26 -0.53
C GLY A 94 -19.37 -2.79 -0.68
N ASP A 95 -19.13 -3.33 -1.87
CA ASP A 95 -19.09 -4.78 -2.07
C ASP A 95 -17.89 -5.41 -1.37
N ILE A 96 -18.13 -6.59 -0.78
CA ILE A 96 -17.07 -7.46 -0.26
C ILE A 96 -16.97 -8.67 -1.18
N LEU A 97 -15.87 -8.75 -1.93
CA LEU A 97 -15.62 -9.79 -2.92
C LEU A 97 -14.55 -10.75 -2.42
N LYS A 98 -14.63 -12.02 -2.84
CA LYS A 98 -13.45 -12.89 -2.80
C LYS A 98 -12.60 -12.60 -4.03
N VAL A 99 -11.31 -12.43 -3.82
CA VAL A 99 -10.36 -12.13 -4.88
C VAL A 99 -9.13 -13.01 -4.76
N GLN A 100 -8.52 -13.35 -5.88
CA GLN A 100 -7.19 -13.92 -5.93
C GLN A 100 -6.20 -12.82 -6.28
N VAL A 101 -5.14 -12.67 -5.49
CA VAL A 101 -4.06 -11.72 -5.80
C VAL A 101 -3.27 -12.25 -7.00
N GLU A 102 -3.14 -11.44 -8.03
CA GLU A 102 -2.40 -11.78 -9.25
C GLU A 102 -0.99 -11.19 -9.24
N GLN A 103 -0.84 -9.96 -8.73
CA GLN A 103 0.45 -9.27 -8.71
C GLN A 103 0.63 -8.45 -7.43
N GLY A 104 1.78 -8.61 -6.79
CA GLY A 104 2.23 -7.80 -5.66
C GLY A 104 3.24 -6.73 -6.06
N PHE A 105 2.96 -5.47 -5.70
CA PHE A 105 3.90 -4.35 -5.80
C PHE A 105 4.35 -3.91 -4.41
N ALA A 106 5.23 -2.90 -4.31
CA ALA A 106 5.79 -2.46 -3.04
C ALA A 106 4.72 -2.16 -1.98
N TYR A 107 3.59 -1.54 -2.34
CA TYR A 107 2.53 -1.21 -1.39
C TYR A 107 1.16 -1.68 -1.87
N ASP A 108 0.93 -1.69 -3.18
CA ASP A 108 -0.34 -2.07 -3.78
C ASP A 108 -0.35 -3.51 -4.30
N VAL A 109 -1.55 -4.04 -4.52
CA VAL A 109 -1.77 -5.35 -5.15
C VAL A 109 -2.80 -5.25 -6.27
N VAL A 110 -2.65 -6.09 -7.28
CA VAL A 110 -3.67 -6.31 -8.32
C VAL A 110 -4.28 -7.69 -8.12
N ALA A 111 -5.60 -7.78 -8.22
CA ALA A 111 -6.34 -9.00 -7.94
C ALA A 111 -7.48 -9.20 -8.96
N THR A 112 -7.97 -10.44 -9.05
CA THR A 112 -9.14 -10.81 -9.85
C THR A 112 -10.22 -11.44 -8.98
N VAL A 113 -11.49 -11.25 -9.33
CA VAL A 113 -12.63 -11.83 -8.59
C VAL A 113 -12.67 -13.35 -8.80
N VAL A 114 -12.94 -14.11 -7.73
CA VAL A 114 -13.12 -15.56 -7.77
C VAL A 114 -14.43 -15.99 -7.10
N GLU A 115 -15.02 -17.09 -7.59
CA GLU A 115 -16.26 -17.70 -7.05
C GLU A 115 -16.07 -18.39 -5.66
#